data_AF-A0AA42W3P2-F1
#
_entry.id   AF-A0AA42W3P2-F1
#
_cell.length_a   1.000
_cell.length_b   1.000
_cell.length_c   1.000
_cell.angle_alpha   90.00
_cell.angle_beta   90.00
_cell.angle_gamma   90.00
#
_symmetry.space_group_name_H-M   'P 1'
#
loop_
_entity.id
_entity.type
_entity.pdbx_description
1 polymer ?
#
loop_
_entity_poly.entity_id
_entity_poly.type
_entity_poly.pdbx_seq_one_letter_code
_entity_poly.pdbx_strand_id
1 'polypeptide(L)'
;MRPTLLAIAALWGLVACHVQAQQVYRCEIHGKTSYSHEPCLGAQVIDTTPTQGLNRSTGKVQRHPDVQREITHRQIAEALRPITGKSQQALAVDRRRMRLSATDKLHCEWLDLRLPSLEAQVAQARADQKGQAELALYQARLQLRDLRC
;
A
#
# COMPACT_ATOMS: atom_id res chain seq x y z
N MET A 1 -55.77 26.43 7.69
CA MET A 1 -55.14 27.30 6.67
C MET A 1 -53.66 27.46 7.02
N ARG A 2 -52.82 27.12 6.04
CA ARG A 2 -51.36 27.35 5.89
C ARG A 2 -50.32 26.47 6.63
N PRO A 3 -49.18 26.20 5.95
CA PRO A 3 -48.39 24.97 6.08
C PRO A 3 -46.89 25.20 6.40
N THR A 4 -46.19 24.20 6.94
CA THR A 4 -44.71 24.13 6.97
C THR A 4 -44.31 22.67 7.10
N LEU A 5 -44.25 21.88 6.02
CA LEU A 5 -43.09 21.67 5.14
C LEU A 5 -41.70 21.83 5.80
N LEU A 6 -40.98 20.69 5.78
CA LEU A 6 -39.53 20.53 5.62
C LEU A 6 -38.62 20.71 6.84
N ALA A 7 -38.28 19.58 7.46
CA ALA A 7 -36.98 19.38 8.10
C ALA A 7 -36.50 17.94 7.90
N ILE A 8 -36.32 17.54 6.63
CA ILE A 8 -35.51 16.35 6.30
C ILE A 8 -34.06 16.82 6.35
N ALA A 9 -33.45 16.73 7.54
CA ALA A 9 -32.03 16.99 7.71
C ALA A 9 -31.26 15.81 7.13
N ALA A 10 -30.70 16.05 5.95
CA ALA A 10 -29.82 15.15 5.22
C ALA A 10 -28.50 14.94 5.98
N LEU A 11 -28.40 13.85 6.74
CA LEU A 11 -27.14 13.33 7.27
C LEU A 11 -26.45 12.52 6.16
N TRP A 12 -25.85 13.22 5.20
CA TRP A 12 -24.93 12.61 4.25
C TRP A 12 -23.64 12.27 5.00
N GLY A 13 -23.46 10.96 5.23
CA GLY A 13 -22.28 10.41 5.89
C GLY A 13 -21.01 10.85 5.17
N LEU A 14 -20.11 11.48 5.93
CA LEU A 14 -18.72 11.67 5.57
C LEU A 14 -18.06 10.28 5.42
N VAL A 15 -18.16 9.71 4.22
CA VAL A 15 -17.33 8.57 3.82
C VAL A 15 -15.93 9.13 3.63
N ALA A 16 -15.13 9.11 4.71
CA ALA A 16 -13.71 9.33 4.62
C ALA A 16 -13.11 8.15 3.84
N CYS A 17 -12.85 8.35 2.54
CA CYS A 17 -12.02 7.44 1.75
C CYS A 17 -10.62 7.45 2.35
N HIS A 18 -10.34 6.47 3.21
CA HIS A 18 -8.98 6.16 3.63
C HIS A 18 -8.20 5.64 2.42
N VAL A 19 -7.61 6.54 1.64
CA VAL A 19 -6.57 6.18 0.67
C VAL A 19 -5.41 5.62 1.49
N GLN A 20 -5.28 4.31 1.50
CA GLN A 20 -4.04 3.66 1.92
C GLN A 20 -3.05 3.84 0.78
N ALA A 21 -1.78 4.12 1.10
CA ALA A 21 -0.72 4.07 0.10
C ALA A 21 -0.64 2.63 -0.43
N GLN A 22 -1.28 2.40 -1.58
CA GLN A 22 -1.35 1.10 -2.24
C GLN A 22 -0.17 0.98 -3.21
N GLN A 23 0.36 -0.23 -3.35
CA GLN A 23 1.44 -0.52 -4.28
C GLN A 23 0.98 -0.21 -5.71
N VAL A 24 1.78 0.54 -6.45
CA VAL A 24 1.49 0.90 -7.85
C VAL A 24 2.41 0.11 -8.77
N TYR A 25 1.80 -0.49 -9.78
CA TYR A 25 2.45 -1.26 -10.82
C TYR A 25 2.44 -0.48 -12.13
N ARG A 26 3.59 -0.44 -12.80
CA ARG A 26 3.71 -0.01 -14.19
C ARG A 26 3.57 -1.23 -15.10
N CYS A 27 2.56 -1.20 -15.96
CA CYS A 27 2.20 -2.25 -16.90
C CYS A 27 2.39 -1.77 -18.33
N GLU A 28 3.08 -2.55 -19.16
CA GLU A 28 3.17 -2.29 -20.61
C GLU A 28 2.21 -3.20 -21.36
N ILE A 29 1.13 -2.64 -21.89
CA ILE A 29 0.08 -3.38 -22.59
C ILE A 29 -0.03 -2.81 -24.01
N HIS A 30 0.19 -3.64 -25.03
CA HIS A 30 0.16 -3.22 -26.45
C HIS A 30 1.06 -2.01 -26.77
N GLY A 31 2.24 -1.92 -26.14
CA GLY A 31 3.16 -0.80 -26.33
C GLY A 31 2.74 0.50 -25.63
N LYS A 32 1.66 0.49 -24.84
CA LYS A 32 1.23 1.61 -24.01
C LYS A 32 1.54 1.33 -22.55
N THR A 33 2.16 2.29 -21.88
CA THR A 33 2.39 2.23 -20.43
C THR A 33 1.12 2.65 -19.69
N SER A 34 0.66 1.82 -18.77
CA SER A 34 -0.45 2.11 -17.85
C SER A 34 0.00 1.90 -16.40
N TYR A 35 -0.54 2.69 -15.49
CA TYR A 35 -0.27 2.57 -14.05
C TYR A 35 -1.54 2.04 -13.38
N SER A 36 -1.39 0.98 -12.59
CA SER A 36 -2.51 0.35 -11.90
C SER A 36 -2.11 -0.08 -10.49
N HIS A 37 -3.08 -0.15 -9.59
CA HIS A 37 -2.91 -0.76 -8.27
C HIS A 37 -3.10 -2.29 -8.32
N GLU A 38 -3.48 -2.81 -9.49
CA GLU A 38 -3.59 -4.23 -9.76
C GLU A 38 -2.29 -4.76 -10.35
N PRO A 39 -1.76 -5.90 -9.84
CA PRO A 39 -0.59 -6.52 -10.43
C PRO A 39 -0.92 -6.98 -11.86
N CYS A 40 0.05 -6.88 -12.75
CA CYS A 40 -0.02 -7.39 -14.12
C CYS A 40 1.23 -8.24 -14.44
N LEU A 41 1.17 -9.02 -15.51
CA LEU A 41 2.31 -9.82 -15.97
C LEU A 41 3.46 -8.90 -16.40
N GLY A 42 4.68 -9.20 -15.95
CA GLY A 42 5.87 -8.39 -16.22
C GLY A 42 5.89 -7.02 -15.54
N ALA A 43 5.01 -6.75 -14.57
CA ALA A 43 4.90 -5.45 -13.93
C ALA A 43 6.17 -5.01 -13.19
N GLN A 44 6.51 -3.73 -13.33
CA GLN A 44 7.51 -3.07 -12.49
C GLN A 44 6.83 -2.38 -11.31
N VAL A 45 7.34 -2.61 -10.10
CA VAL A 45 6.88 -1.94 -8.88
C VAL A 45 7.40 -0.52 -8.89
N ILE A 46 6.50 0.44 -8.68
CA ILE A 46 6.85 1.86 -8.56
C ILE A 46 6.79 2.25 -7.09
N ASP A 47 7.88 2.84 -6.58
CA ASP A 47 7.86 3.50 -5.28
C ASP A 47 7.12 4.83 -5.41
N THR A 48 5.97 4.92 -4.74
CA THR A 48 5.12 6.11 -4.71
C THR A 48 5.24 6.87 -3.40
N THR A 49 6.24 6.58 -2.57
CA THR A 49 6.47 7.29 -1.30
C THR A 49 6.65 8.79 -1.57
N PRO A 50 5.75 9.66 -1.07
CA PRO A 50 5.84 11.10 -1.32
C PRO A 50 7.15 11.65 -0.76
N THR A 51 7.89 12.39 -1.59
CA THR A 51 9.10 13.08 -1.14
C THR A 51 8.71 14.19 -0.16
N GLN A 52 9.41 14.30 0.95
CA GLN A 52 9.15 15.33 1.97
C GLN A 52 9.67 16.68 1.44
N GLY A 53 8.82 17.44 0.75
CA GLY A 53 9.16 18.76 0.23
C GLY A 53 9.48 19.78 1.33
N LEU A 54 10.20 20.84 0.96
CA LEU A 54 10.58 21.95 1.86
C LEU A 54 9.32 22.69 2.36
N ASN A 55 9.06 22.60 3.66
CA ASN A 55 7.85 23.13 4.31
C ASN A 55 8.10 24.40 5.17
N ARG A 56 9.21 25.10 4.94
CA ARG A 56 9.57 26.35 5.60
C ARG A 56 9.91 27.43 4.57
N SER A 57 9.04 28.42 4.42
CA SER A 57 9.38 29.70 3.78
C SER A 57 9.10 30.93 4.66
N THR A 58 8.19 30.86 5.63
CA THR A 58 7.77 32.04 6.41
C THR A 58 7.25 31.69 7.82
N GLY A 59 8.11 31.28 8.75
CA GLY A 59 7.83 31.23 10.21
C GLY A 59 6.72 30.30 10.74
N LYS A 60 5.80 29.84 9.89
CA LYS A 60 4.71 28.90 10.20
C LYS A 60 4.90 27.63 9.38
N VAL A 61 5.12 26.51 10.06
CA VAL A 61 5.20 25.20 9.42
C VAL A 61 3.76 24.72 9.18
N GLN A 62 3.25 24.89 7.97
CA GLN A 62 2.02 24.22 7.54
C GLN A 62 2.39 22.88 6.94
N ARG A 63 1.92 21.78 7.55
CA ARG A 63 2.12 20.42 7.04
C ARG A 63 0.82 19.90 6.48
N HIS A 64 0.89 19.22 5.35
CA HIS A 64 -0.25 18.45 4.85
C HIS A 64 -0.62 17.37 5.88
N PRO A 65 -1.91 17.04 6.06
CA PRO A 65 -2.36 16.00 7.00
C PRO A 65 -1.61 14.67 6.84
N ASP A 66 -1.33 14.26 5.60
CA ASP A 66 -0.61 13.00 5.33
C ASP A 66 0.84 13.03 5.82
N VAL A 67 1.52 14.18 5.63
CA VAL A 67 2.88 14.37 6.14
C VAL A 67 2.89 14.36 7.66
N GLN A 68 1.90 15.01 8.29
CA GLN A 68 1.79 15.00 9.74
C GLN A 68 1.50 13.60 10.29
N ARG A 69 0.64 12.83 9.61
CA ARG A 69 0.34 11.43 9.97
C ARG A 69 1.58 10.55 9.86
N GLU A 70 2.36 10.70 8.81
CA GLU A 70 3.59 9.94 8.60
C GLU A 70 4.65 10.25 9.67
N ILE A 71 4.80 11.52 10.05
CA ILE A 71 5.66 11.94 11.18
C ILE A 71 5.20 11.25 12.47
N THR A 72 3.89 11.28 12.76
CA THR A 72 3.34 10.65 13.96
C THR A 72 3.58 9.13 13.96
N HIS A 73 3.37 8.44 12.83
CA HIS A 73 3.64 7.01 12.74
C HIS A 73 5.11 6.68 12.98
N ARG A 74 6.04 7.50 12.47
CA ARG A 74 7.47 7.33 12.71
C ARG A 74 7.82 7.49 14.20
N GLN A 75 7.27 8.50 14.86
CA GLN A 75 7.50 8.73 16.29
C GLN A 75 6.99 7.58 17.15
N ILE A 76 5.80 7.06 16.85
CA ILE A 76 5.24 5.88 17.54
C ILE A 76 6.14 4.66 17.31
N ALA A 77 6.58 4.43 16.07
CA ALA A 77 7.46 3.31 15.76
C ALA A 77 8.78 3.38 16.54
N GLU A 78 9.40 4.55 16.63
CA GLU A 78 10.65 4.71 17.38
C GLU A 78 10.45 4.48 18.88
N ALA A 79 9.33 4.93 19.45
CA ALA A 79 8.97 4.70 20.85
C ALA A 79 8.70 3.21 21.15
N LEU A 80 8.12 2.47 20.20
CA LEU A 80 7.81 1.04 20.35
C LEU A 80 8.98 0.13 19.96
N ARG A 81 9.97 0.63 19.23
CA ARG A 81 11.14 -0.14 18.77
C ARG A 81 11.88 -0.90 19.88
N PRO A 82 12.18 -0.34 21.07
CA PRO A 82 12.89 -1.10 22.12
C PRO A 82 12.08 -2.27 22.69
N ILE A 83 10.74 -2.22 22.59
CA ILE A 83 9.85 -3.26 23.11
C ILE A 83 9.55 -4.31 22.02
N THR A 84 9.35 -3.86 20.79
CA THR A 84 8.88 -4.70 19.68
C THR A 84 9.99 -5.19 18.75
N GLY A 85 11.14 -4.50 18.74
CA GLY A 85 12.20 -4.69 17.74
C GLY A 85 11.81 -4.31 16.30
N LYS A 86 10.58 -3.83 16.08
CA LYS A 86 10.04 -3.61 14.73
C LYS A 86 10.35 -2.21 14.20
N SER A 87 10.57 -2.12 12.89
CA SER A 87 10.66 -0.86 12.16
C SER A 87 9.27 -0.24 11.94
N GLN A 88 9.24 1.03 11.54
CA GLN A 88 7.99 1.71 11.15
C GLN A 88 7.22 0.95 10.05
N GLN A 89 7.94 0.41 9.06
CA GLN A 89 7.35 -0.33 7.94
C GLN A 89 6.74 -1.65 8.42
N ALA A 90 7.46 -2.40 9.28
CA ALA A 90 6.94 -3.64 9.87
C ALA A 90 5.69 -3.39 10.72
N LEU A 91 5.68 -2.33 11.53
CA LEU A 91 4.48 -1.94 12.30
C LEU A 91 3.32 -1.49 11.40
N ALA A 92 3.62 -0.86 10.25
CA ALA A 92 2.59 -0.50 9.28
C ALA A 92 1.96 -1.75 8.65
N VAL A 93 2.76 -2.78 8.34
CA VAL A 93 2.29 -4.10 7.87
C VAL A 93 1.40 -4.75 8.93
N ASP A 94 1.87 -4.83 10.19
CA ASP A 94 1.09 -5.40 11.29
C ASP A 94 -0.28 -4.72 11.44
N ARG A 95 -0.29 -3.38 11.39
CA ARG A 95 -1.52 -2.59 11.50
C ARG A 95 -2.49 -2.87 10.36
N ARG A 96 -2.01 -2.98 9.12
CA ARG A 96 -2.86 -3.34 7.96
C ARG A 96 -3.46 -4.73 8.15
N ARG A 97 -2.65 -5.68 8.62
CA ARG A 97 -3.03 -7.09 8.79
C ARG A 97 -3.77 -7.37 10.08
N MET A 98 -3.93 -6.40 10.97
CA MET A 98 -4.54 -6.59 12.30
C MET A 98 -5.90 -7.30 12.25
N ARG A 99 -6.70 -6.98 11.23
CA ARG A 99 -8.06 -7.52 10.99
C ARG A 99 -8.10 -8.87 10.27
N LEU A 100 -6.97 -9.38 9.79
CA LEU A 100 -6.91 -10.65 9.08
C LEU A 100 -7.02 -11.83 10.06
N SER A 101 -7.51 -12.97 9.58
CA SER A 101 -7.50 -14.21 10.33
C SER A 101 -6.05 -14.67 10.60
N ALA A 102 -5.84 -15.53 11.60
CA ALA A 102 -4.51 -16.07 11.87
C ALA A 102 -3.95 -16.83 10.65
N THR A 103 -4.79 -17.59 9.95
CA THR A 103 -4.43 -18.31 8.73
C THR A 103 -4.00 -17.36 7.62
N ASP A 104 -4.72 -16.26 7.40
CA ASP A 104 -4.37 -15.28 6.37
C ASP A 104 -3.09 -14.52 6.71
N LYS A 105 -2.87 -14.20 8.00
CA LYS A 105 -1.60 -13.59 8.45
C LYS A 105 -0.41 -14.49 8.12
N LEU A 106 -0.51 -15.79 8.43
CA LEU A 106 0.54 -16.76 8.11
C LEU A 106 0.78 -16.87 6.61
N HIS A 107 -0.28 -16.86 5.79
CA HIS A 107 -0.12 -16.85 4.33
C HIS A 107 0.56 -15.57 3.83
N CYS A 108 0.19 -14.40 4.36
CA CYS A 108 0.86 -13.14 4.03
C CYS A 108 2.36 -13.20 4.38
N GLU A 109 2.71 -13.69 5.58
CA GLU A 109 4.10 -13.82 6.02
C GLU A 109 4.90 -14.77 5.11
N TRP A 110 4.30 -15.90 4.72
CA TRP A 110 4.92 -16.82 3.77
C TRP A 110 5.14 -16.18 2.39
N LEU A 111 4.16 -15.44 1.88
CA LEU A 111 4.27 -14.73 0.60
C LEU A 111 5.32 -13.62 0.66
N ASP A 112 5.41 -12.87 1.76
CA ASP A 112 6.44 -11.85 1.98
C ASP A 112 7.86 -12.43 1.92
N LEU A 113 8.06 -13.63 2.51
CA LEU A 113 9.34 -14.33 2.45
C LEU A 113 9.66 -14.85 1.05
N ARG A 114 8.64 -15.24 0.29
CA ARG A 114 8.82 -15.83 -1.04
C ARG A 114 9.00 -14.80 -2.16
N LEU A 115 8.35 -13.65 -2.06
CA LEU A 115 8.35 -12.60 -3.08
C LEU A 115 9.77 -12.21 -3.55
N PRO A 116 10.74 -11.88 -2.66
CA PRO A 116 12.08 -11.47 -3.09
C PRO A 116 12.79 -12.53 -3.93
N SER A 117 12.55 -13.82 -3.64
CA SER A 117 13.11 -14.92 -4.41
C SER A 117 12.51 -15.01 -5.82
N LEU A 118 11.20 -14.74 -5.96
CA LEU A 118 10.52 -14.73 -7.26
C LEU A 118 10.95 -13.52 -8.09
N GLU A 119 11.15 -12.36 -7.45
CA GLU A 119 11.68 -11.16 -8.10
C GLU A 119 13.11 -11.38 -8.60
N ALA A 120 13.96 -12.01 -7.78
CA ALA A 120 15.31 -12.40 -8.19
C ALA A 120 15.30 -13.42 -9.35
N GLN A 121 14.39 -14.40 -9.32
CA GLN A 121 14.24 -15.36 -10.42
C GLN A 121 13.86 -14.66 -11.73
N VAL A 122 12.91 -13.72 -11.72
CA VAL A 122 12.56 -12.93 -12.92
C VAL A 122 13.75 -12.11 -13.41
N ALA A 123 14.48 -11.47 -12.49
CA ALA A 123 15.65 -10.64 -12.84
C ALA A 123 16.79 -11.46 -13.47
N GLN A 124 16.93 -12.73 -13.10
CA GLN A 124 18.00 -13.62 -13.55
C GLN A 124 17.56 -14.60 -14.66
N ALA A 125 16.28 -14.66 -14.97
CA ALA A 125 15.72 -15.63 -15.92
C ALA A 125 16.26 -15.42 -17.34
N ARG A 126 16.58 -16.53 -18.00
CA ARG A 126 16.88 -16.55 -19.44
C ARG A 126 15.61 -16.33 -20.25
N ALA A 127 15.77 -15.94 -21.51
CA ALA A 127 14.65 -15.58 -22.39
C ALA A 127 13.58 -16.68 -22.50
N ASP A 128 13.98 -17.94 -22.51
CA ASP A 128 13.13 -19.13 -22.56
C ASP A 128 12.35 -19.40 -21.26
N GLN A 129 12.86 -18.94 -20.12
CA GLN A 129 12.29 -19.17 -18.79
C GLN A 129 11.56 -17.93 -18.23
N LYS A 130 11.80 -16.75 -18.82
CA LYS A 130 11.31 -15.47 -18.32
C LYS A 130 9.79 -15.42 -18.15
N GLY A 131 9.03 -15.93 -19.13
CA GLY A 131 7.58 -15.95 -19.07
C GLY A 131 7.02 -16.77 -17.90
N GLN A 132 7.65 -17.92 -17.59
CA GLN A 132 7.24 -18.75 -16.45
C GLN A 132 7.57 -18.09 -15.11
N ALA A 133 8.76 -17.47 -15.00
CA ALA A 133 9.16 -16.73 -13.81
C ALA A 133 8.23 -15.52 -13.54
N GLU A 134 7.88 -14.77 -14.59
CA GLU A 134 6.97 -13.63 -14.49
C GLU A 134 5.55 -14.06 -14.09
N LEU A 135 5.07 -15.19 -14.61
CA LEU A 135 3.77 -15.75 -14.23
C LEU A 135 3.74 -16.14 -12.74
N ALA A 136 4.79 -16.79 -12.23
CA ALA A 136 4.88 -17.16 -10.82
C ALA A 136 4.90 -15.93 -9.90
N LEU A 137 5.65 -14.89 -10.28
CA LEU A 137 5.67 -13.61 -9.56
C LEU A 137 4.30 -12.92 -9.59
N TYR A 138 3.64 -12.91 -10.74
CA TYR A 138 2.30 -12.35 -10.89
C TYR A 138 1.27 -13.05 -9.98
N GLN A 139 1.26 -14.38 -9.95
CA GLN A 139 0.36 -15.16 -9.10
C GLN A 139 0.58 -14.86 -7.61
N ALA A 140 1.83 -14.78 -7.16
CA ALA A 140 2.14 -14.43 -5.77
C ALA A 140 1.66 -13.01 -5.40
N ARG A 141 1.85 -12.03 -6.29
CA ARG A 141 1.36 -10.65 -6.09
C ARG A 141 -0.16 -10.57 -6.08
N LEU A 142 -0.83 -11.36 -6.91
CA LEU A 142 -2.28 -11.47 -6.92
C LEU A 142 -2.81 -12.02 -5.60
N GLN A 143 -2.19 -13.09 -5.08
CA GLN A 143 -2.56 -13.67 -3.78
C GLN A 143 -2.40 -12.69 -2.62
N LEU A 144 -1.30 -11.92 -2.57
CA LEU A 144 -1.12 -10.89 -1.55
C LEU A 144 -2.24 -9.85 -1.58
N ARG A 145 -2.61 -9.39 -2.78
CA ARG A 145 -3.69 -8.43 -2.97
C ARG A 145 -5.03 -9.01 -2.50
N ASP A 146 -5.35 -10.23 -2.91
CA ASP A 146 -6.63 -10.87 -2.62
C ASP A 146 -6.79 -11.16 -1.11
N LEU A 147 -5.69 -11.54 -0.43
CA LEU A 147 -5.64 -11.70 1.03
C LEU A 147 -5.65 -10.35 1.79
N ARG A 148 -5.52 -9.22 1.08
CA ARG A 148 -5.38 -7.88 1.67
C ARG A 148 -4.22 -7.78 2.66
N CYS A 149 -3.13 -8.43 2.28
CA CYS A 149 -1.80 -8.15 2.82
C CYS A 149 -1.38 -6.72 2.39
#